data_AF-A0AAV5UTV5-F1
#
_entry.id   AF-A0AAV5UTV5-F1
#
_cell.length_a   1.000
_cell.length_b   1.000
_cell.length_c   1.000
_cell.angle_alpha   90.00
_cell.angle_beta   90.00
_cell.angle_gamma   90.00
#
_symmetry.space_group_name_H-M   'P 1'
#
loop_
_entity.id
_entity.type
_entity.pdbx_description
1 polymer ?
#
loop_
_entity_poly.entity_id
_entity_poly.type
_entity_poly.pdbx_seq_one_letter_code
_entity_poly.pdbx_strand_id
1 'polypeptide(L)'
;SVVDTHRRTCSSASDGSDFVQVTSPQFDEQEKIPLKIEEEEKEDWSKYEETEKTEKKEEIEEKKSSEKKEWKELREEREEKIMKESKESENGKKKMKAFMKMERARDNCKSSLLINFSRQCQLCSTLNPFERVVYQSCGHISCTPCATQLRLTENDDRCPFCEVESRSIPLREEIEYDDREKECICRRMRRRLREWRQRLTNLMKN
;
A
#
# COMPACT_ATOMS: atom_id res chain seq x y z
N SER A 1 -20.64 -16.89 -19.30
CA SER A 1 -19.26 -16.56 -19.67
C SER A 1 -18.41 -16.69 -18.43
N VAL A 2 -17.60 -17.74 -18.41
CA VAL A 2 -16.77 -18.19 -17.29
C VAL A 2 -15.41 -17.48 -17.43
N VAL A 3 -14.87 -16.90 -16.36
CA VAL A 3 -13.46 -16.46 -16.33
C VAL A 3 -12.78 -17.04 -15.11
N ASP A 4 -11.94 -18.03 -15.42
CA ASP A 4 -10.94 -18.69 -14.60
C ASP A 4 -9.97 -17.70 -13.96
N THR A 5 -9.76 -17.82 -12.65
CA THR A 5 -8.59 -17.23 -11.98
C THR A 5 -7.64 -18.34 -11.56
N HIS A 6 -6.56 -18.50 -12.34
CA HIS A 6 -5.43 -19.36 -12.06
C HIS A 6 -4.77 -19.00 -10.72
N ARG A 7 -4.72 -19.98 -9.81
CA ARG A 7 -3.96 -19.96 -8.56
C ARG A 7 -2.56 -20.50 -8.83
N ARG A 8 -1.54 -19.64 -8.83
CA ARG A 8 -0.13 -20.05 -8.88
C ARG A 8 0.33 -20.53 -7.51
N THR A 9 0.83 -21.75 -7.44
CA THR A 9 1.57 -22.32 -6.31
C THR A 9 3.06 -22.03 -6.48
N CYS A 10 3.71 -21.55 -5.43
CA CYS A 10 5.17 -21.39 -5.38
C CYS A 10 5.78 -22.68 -4.84
N SER A 11 6.55 -23.37 -5.69
CA SER A 11 7.34 -24.54 -5.33
C SER A 11 8.58 -24.14 -4.52
N SER A 12 8.84 -24.87 -3.45
CA SER A 12 10.04 -24.83 -2.64
C SER A 12 11.23 -25.38 -3.42
N ALA A 13 12.26 -24.56 -3.63
CA ALA A 13 13.57 -25.00 -4.10
C ALA A 13 14.46 -25.28 -2.88
N SER A 14 14.93 -26.51 -2.79
CA SER A 14 15.96 -26.99 -1.87
C SER A 14 17.19 -27.35 -2.70
N ASP A 15 18.22 -26.50 -2.63
CA ASP A 15 19.59 -26.77 -3.10
C ASP A 15 20.48 -26.42 -1.89
N GLY A 16 21.40 -27.23 -1.39
CA GLY A 16 22.27 -28.21 -2.02
C GLY A 16 23.64 -27.94 -1.39
N SER A 17 23.94 -28.56 -0.24
CA SER A 17 25.17 -28.33 0.50
C SER A 17 26.28 -29.27 0.00
N ASP A 18 27.19 -28.74 -0.81
CA ASP A 18 28.42 -29.42 -1.21
C ASP A 18 29.44 -29.35 -0.06
N PHE A 19 29.58 -30.49 0.64
CA PHE A 19 30.57 -30.69 1.68
C PHE A 19 31.86 -31.23 1.04
N VAL A 20 32.84 -30.35 0.80
CA VAL A 20 34.17 -30.74 0.31
C VAL A 20 34.96 -31.39 1.45
N GLN A 21 35.23 -32.69 1.33
CA GLN A 21 36.11 -33.41 2.24
C GLN A 21 37.57 -33.04 1.96
N VAL A 22 38.18 -32.30 2.88
CA VAL A 22 39.63 -32.04 2.88
C VAL A 22 40.32 -33.25 3.49
N THR A 23 41.04 -34.02 2.67
CA THR A 23 41.89 -35.12 3.12
C THR A 23 43.22 -34.55 3.63
N SER A 24 43.61 -34.96 4.84
CA SER A 24 44.89 -34.62 5.46
C SER A 24 46.07 -35.17 4.66
N PRO A 25 47.13 -34.38 4.37
CA PRO A 25 48.36 -34.90 3.78
C PRO A 25 49.08 -35.79 4.80
N GLN A 26 49.48 -36.99 4.38
CA GLN A 26 50.42 -37.82 5.13
C GLN A 26 51.81 -37.23 4.93
N PHE A 27 52.37 -36.66 6.00
CA PHE A 27 53.76 -36.21 6.02
C PHE A 27 54.64 -37.39 6.42
N ASP A 28 55.53 -37.79 5.53
CA ASP A 28 56.55 -38.79 5.77
C ASP A 28 57.57 -38.30 6.81
N GLU A 29 57.95 -39.21 7.70
CA GLU A 29 58.97 -39.04 8.73
C GLU A 29 60.32 -38.70 8.10
N GLN A 30 60.70 -37.43 8.14
CA GLN A 30 62.05 -37.01 7.77
C GLN A 30 63.05 -37.26 8.91
N GLU A 31 64.18 -37.83 8.52
CA GLU A 31 65.30 -38.21 9.36
C GLU A 31 65.89 -37.02 10.13
N LYS A 32 66.09 -37.22 11.44
CA LYS A 32 66.75 -36.26 12.33
C LYS A 32 68.22 -36.11 11.98
N ILE A 33 68.57 -34.98 11.37
CA ILE A 33 69.95 -34.51 11.25
C ILE A 33 70.36 -33.81 12.56
N PRO A 34 71.47 -34.22 13.23
CA PRO A 34 71.91 -33.59 14.46
C PRO A 34 72.69 -32.30 14.15
N LEU A 35 72.04 -31.15 14.33
CA LEU A 35 72.67 -29.83 14.29
C LEU A 35 73.22 -29.48 15.67
N LYS A 36 74.55 -29.60 15.83
CA LYS A 36 75.32 -28.96 16.89
C LYS A 36 76.07 -27.79 16.27
N ILE A 37 75.40 -26.66 16.16
CA ILE A 37 76.00 -25.40 15.69
C ILE A 37 75.46 -24.27 16.59
N GLU A 38 76.42 -23.63 17.26
CA GLU A 38 76.45 -22.22 17.71
C GLU A 38 75.37 -21.73 18.70
N GLU A 39 75.72 -21.76 19.99
CA GLU A 39 74.99 -21.04 21.04
C GLU A 39 75.39 -19.55 21.12
N GLU A 40 76.51 -19.13 20.51
CA GLU A 40 76.97 -17.73 20.58
C GLU A 40 76.36 -16.81 19.50
N GLU A 41 75.89 -17.33 18.35
CA GLU A 41 75.17 -16.51 17.36
C GLU A 41 73.69 -16.25 17.74
N LYS A 42 73.11 -17.06 18.64
CA LYS A 42 71.69 -16.91 19.05
C LYS A 42 71.39 -15.62 19.81
N GLU A 43 72.36 -15.07 20.54
CA GLU A 43 72.14 -13.86 21.32
C GLU A 43 72.01 -12.60 20.45
N ASP A 44 72.65 -12.56 19.28
CA ASP A 44 72.59 -11.39 18.37
C ASP A 44 71.31 -11.39 17.52
N TRP A 45 70.86 -12.57 17.07
CA TRP A 45 69.59 -12.73 16.35
C TRP A 45 68.36 -12.39 17.19
N SER A 46 68.38 -12.65 18.51
CA SER A 46 67.26 -12.35 19.40
C SER A 46 66.98 -10.84 19.51
N LYS A 47 68.05 -10.03 19.49
CA LYS A 47 67.92 -8.56 19.59
C LYS A 47 67.37 -7.94 18.31
N TYR A 48 67.77 -8.48 17.15
CA TYR A 48 67.26 -8.05 15.85
C TYR A 48 65.77 -8.41 15.66
N GLU A 49 65.35 -9.59 16.12
CA GLU A 49 63.93 -9.99 16.10
C GLU A 49 63.04 -9.09 16.96
N GLU A 50 63.52 -8.61 18.11
CA GLU A 50 62.75 -7.74 18.99
C GLU A 50 62.52 -6.36 18.34
N THR A 51 63.53 -5.80 17.66
CA THR A 51 63.40 -4.52 16.95
C THR A 51 62.45 -4.61 15.75
N GLU A 52 62.49 -5.70 14.96
CA GLU A 52 61.53 -5.89 13.86
C GLU A 52 60.09 -6.05 14.38
N LYS A 53 59.91 -6.72 15.53
CA LYS A 53 58.59 -6.91 16.13
C LYS A 53 57.99 -5.58 16.61
N THR A 54 58.82 -4.66 17.13
CA THR A 54 58.37 -3.33 17.54
C THR A 54 57.97 -2.46 16.35
N GLU A 55 58.80 -2.41 15.31
CA GLU A 55 58.52 -1.61 14.10
C GLU A 55 57.23 -2.08 13.40
N LYS A 56 57.08 -3.40 13.22
CA LYS A 56 55.85 -3.99 12.64
C LYS A 56 54.61 -3.66 13.47
N LYS A 57 54.75 -3.60 14.80
CA LYS A 57 53.62 -3.29 15.70
C LYS A 57 53.19 -1.83 15.57
N GLU A 58 54.14 -0.90 15.50
CA GLU A 58 53.87 0.54 15.29
C GLU A 58 53.21 0.77 13.92
N GLU A 59 53.70 0.12 12.86
CA GLU A 59 53.11 0.22 11.52
C GLU A 59 51.67 -0.31 11.48
N ILE A 60 51.39 -1.41 12.18
CA ILE A 60 50.03 -1.97 12.31
C ILE A 60 49.11 -1.01 13.09
N GLU A 61 49.62 -0.37 14.15
CA GLU A 61 48.84 0.55 14.96
C GLU A 61 48.50 1.83 14.19
N GLU A 62 49.45 2.34 13.39
CA GLU A 62 49.23 3.48 12.50
C GLU A 62 48.19 3.14 11.42
N LYS A 63 48.30 1.97 10.77
CA LYS A 63 47.29 1.49 9.80
C LYS A 63 45.89 1.34 10.40
N LYS A 64 45.80 0.77 11.61
CA LYS A 64 44.51 0.66 12.31
C LYS A 64 43.92 2.03 12.66
N SER A 65 44.78 3.00 13.00
CA SER A 65 44.37 4.38 13.29
C SER A 65 43.87 5.09 12.03
N SER A 66 44.56 4.94 10.89
CA SER A 66 44.14 5.51 9.61
C SER A 66 42.83 4.89 9.11
N GLU A 67 42.72 3.56 9.12
CA GLU A 67 41.48 2.85 8.75
C GLU A 67 40.31 3.30 9.63
N LYS A 68 40.52 3.43 10.95
CA LYS A 68 39.46 3.87 11.87
C LYS A 68 38.96 5.29 11.56
N LYS A 69 39.83 6.18 11.10
CA LYS A 69 39.43 7.53 10.66
C LYS A 69 38.62 7.46 9.36
N GLU A 70 39.09 6.70 8.37
CA GLU A 70 38.41 6.51 7.09
C GLU A 70 36.99 5.92 7.28
N TRP A 71 36.85 4.88 8.11
CA TRP A 71 35.56 4.29 8.44
C TRP A 71 34.61 5.25 9.17
N LYS A 72 35.16 6.18 9.96
CA LYS A 72 34.36 7.19 10.65
C LYS A 72 33.81 8.22 9.66
N GLU A 73 34.64 8.72 8.76
CA GLU A 73 34.25 9.67 7.71
C GLU A 73 33.21 9.06 6.77
N LEU A 74 33.42 7.81 6.33
CA LEU A 74 32.47 7.09 5.47
C LEU A 74 31.09 6.91 6.14
N ARG A 75 31.07 6.68 7.47
CA ARG A 75 29.82 6.55 8.23
C ARG A 75 29.07 7.87 8.29
N GLU A 76 29.77 8.96 8.59
CA GLU A 76 29.20 10.31 8.67
C GLU A 76 28.61 10.74 7.31
N GLU A 77 29.33 10.51 6.20
CA GLU A 77 28.84 10.80 4.84
C GLU A 77 27.58 9.98 4.49
N ARG A 78 27.55 8.70 4.89
CA ARG A 78 26.40 7.83 4.65
C ARG A 78 25.17 8.29 5.43
N GLU A 79 25.35 8.68 6.70
CA GLU A 79 24.27 9.20 7.53
C GLU A 79 23.70 10.51 6.97
N GLU A 80 24.55 11.39 6.45
CA GLU A 80 24.11 12.63 5.79
C GLU A 80 23.27 12.36 4.54
N LYS A 81 23.69 11.41 3.69
CA LYS A 81 22.94 11.00 2.48
C LYS A 81 21.55 10.45 2.86
N ILE A 82 21.46 9.58 3.86
CA ILE A 82 20.19 9.02 4.34
C ILE A 82 19.25 10.12 4.84
N MET A 83 19.79 11.08 5.59
CA MET A 83 19.00 12.20 6.11
C MET A 83 18.47 13.11 5.00
N LYS A 84 19.24 13.32 3.93
CA LYS A 84 18.82 14.11 2.77
C LYS A 84 17.70 13.42 1.98
N GLU A 85 17.87 12.13 1.67
CA GLU A 85 16.86 11.32 0.96
C GLU A 85 15.53 11.24 1.73
N SER A 86 15.59 11.10 3.06
CA SER A 86 14.40 11.08 3.93
C SER A 86 13.61 12.40 3.85
N LYS A 87 14.31 13.55 3.91
CA LYS A 87 13.68 14.88 3.79
C LYS A 87 13.04 15.08 2.41
N GLU A 88 13.68 14.62 1.34
CA GLU A 88 13.13 14.70 -0.02
C GLU A 88 11.87 13.83 -0.18
N SER A 89 11.88 12.61 0.37
CA SER A 89 10.71 11.71 0.38
C SER A 89 9.51 12.31 1.13
N GLU A 90 9.73 12.91 2.30
CA GLU A 90 8.66 13.57 3.06
C GLU A 90 8.07 14.76 2.30
N ASN A 91 8.91 15.57 1.66
CA ASN A 91 8.44 16.69 0.83
C ASN A 91 7.61 16.21 -0.37
N GLY A 92 8.01 15.12 -1.01
CA GLY A 92 7.22 14.48 -2.07
C GLY A 92 5.83 14.05 -1.59
N LYS A 93 5.76 13.38 -0.44
CA LYS A 93 4.49 12.96 0.19
C LYS A 93 3.59 14.14 0.55
N LYS A 94 4.15 15.24 1.09
CA LYS A 94 3.41 16.47 1.41
C LYS A 94 2.82 17.12 0.17
N LYS A 95 3.59 17.23 -0.93
CA LYS A 95 3.12 17.77 -2.22
C LYS A 95 1.98 16.93 -2.81
N MET A 96 2.12 15.61 -2.83
CA MET A 96 1.07 14.70 -3.33
C MET A 96 -0.24 14.83 -2.53
N LYS A 97 -0.13 14.90 -1.19
CA LYS A 97 -1.30 15.07 -0.32
C LYS A 97 -2.01 16.41 -0.56
N ALA A 98 -1.26 17.48 -0.80
CA ALA A 98 -1.82 18.79 -1.13
C ALA A 98 -2.52 18.79 -2.50
N PHE A 99 -1.90 18.15 -3.50
CA PHE A 99 -2.48 17.98 -4.84
C PHE A 99 -3.82 17.23 -4.79
N MET A 100 -3.88 16.05 -4.15
CA MET A 100 -5.14 15.31 -3.97
C MET A 100 -6.21 16.10 -3.20
N LYS A 101 -5.82 16.94 -2.23
CA LYS A 101 -6.77 17.77 -1.47
C LYS A 101 -7.42 18.83 -2.36
N MET A 102 -6.63 19.47 -3.25
CA MET A 102 -7.14 20.45 -4.22
C MET A 102 -8.09 19.82 -5.23
N GLU A 103 -7.76 18.63 -5.73
CA GLU A 103 -8.58 17.92 -6.72
C GLU A 103 -9.96 17.52 -6.14
N ARG A 104 -10.01 17.02 -4.90
CA ARG A 104 -11.27 16.78 -4.18
C ARG A 104 -12.11 18.04 -3.98
N ALA A 105 -11.47 19.18 -3.72
CA ALA A 105 -12.18 20.45 -3.59
C ALA A 105 -12.77 20.89 -4.93
N ARG A 106 -12.09 20.63 -6.05
CA ARG A 106 -12.56 20.93 -7.40
C ARG A 106 -13.78 20.09 -7.79
N ASP A 107 -13.79 18.80 -7.49
CA ASP A 107 -14.93 17.93 -7.80
C ASP A 107 -16.15 18.23 -6.93
N ASN A 108 -15.95 18.67 -5.68
CA ASN A 108 -17.06 19.18 -4.86
C ASN A 108 -17.74 20.43 -5.47
N CYS A 109 -17.00 21.28 -6.20
CA CYS A 109 -17.58 22.46 -6.86
C CYS A 109 -18.29 22.15 -8.19
N LYS A 110 -18.22 20.93 -8.75
CA LYS A 110 -19.06 20.53 -9.90
C LYS A 110 -20.48 20.13 -9.50
N SER A 111 -20.73 19.91 -8.21
CA SER A 111 -22.06 19.54 -7.70
C SER A 111 -23.08 20.68 -7.76
N SER A 112 -22.65 21.94 -7.92
CA SER A 112 -23.53 23.11 -7.95
C SER A 112 -24.15 23.41 -9.33
N LEU A 113 -23.78 22.67 -10.38
CA LEU A 113 -24.49 22.66 -11.67
C LEU A 113 -25.51 21.52 -11.79
N LEU A 114 -25.68 20.72 -10.73
CA LEU A 114 -26.74 19.73 -10.68
C LEU A 114 -28.07 20.46 -10.47
N ILE A 115 -28.75 20.73 -11.58
CA ILE A 115 -30.19 21.00 -11.55
C ILE A 115 -30.81 19.76 -10.91
N ASN A 116 -31.13 19.85 -9.61
CA ASN A 116 -31.74 18.77 -8.87
C ASN A 116 -33.19 18.64 -9.34
N PHE A 117 -33.41 17.84 -10.38
CA PHE A 117 -34.76 17.46 -10.78
C PHE A 117 -35.34 16.59 -9.68
N SER A 118 -36.44 17.06 -9.07
CA SER A 118 -37.15 16.27 -8.05
C SER A 118 -37.57 14.93 -8.63
N ARG A 119 -37.28 13.83 -7.93
CA ARG A 119 -37.77 12.49 -8.30
C ARG A 119 -39.20 12.24 -7.83
N GLN A 120 -39.82 13.20 -7.16
CA GLN A 120 -41.14 13.06 -6.58
C GLN A 120 -42.19 12.81 -7.66
N CYS A 121 -42.96 11.74 -7.50
CA CYS A 121 -44.12 11.49 -8.35
C CYS A 121 -45.19 12.55 -8.09
N GLN A 122 -45.64 13.23 -9.14
CA GLN A 122 -46.62 14.31 -9.02
C GLN A 122 -48.06 13.82 -8.75
N LEU A 123 -48.34 12.52 -8.93
CA LEU A 123 -49.68 11.94 -8.67
C LEU A 123 -49.87 11.48 -7.23
N CYS A 124 -48.87 10.76 -6.67
CA CYS A 124 -48.95 10.19 -5.33
C CYS A 124 -48.00 10.86 -4.32
N SER A 125 -47.26 11.88 -4.74
CA SER A 125 -46.28 12.63 -3.93
C SER A 125 -45.15 11.79 -3.32
N THR A 126 -44.96 10.54 -3.76
CA THR A 126 -43.84 9.69 -3.32
C THR A 126 -42.52 10.31 -3.76
N LEU A 127 -41.65 10.66 -2.79
CA LEU A 127 -40.42 11.42 -3.02
C LEU A 127 -39.41 10.73 -3.94
N ASN A 128 -39.32 9.40 -3.86
CA ASN A 128 -38.33 8.62 -4.59
C ASN A 128 -38.90 7.25 -4.98
N PRO A 129 -39.80 7.20 -5.98
CA PRO A 129 -40.38 5.93 -6.43
C PRO A 129 -39.27 5.03 -7.02
N PHE A 130 -39.32 3.73 -6.70
CA PHE A 130 -38.31 2.77 -7.14
C PHE A 130 -38.27 2.62 -8.67
N GLU A 131 -39.45 2.62 -9.29
CA GLU A 131 -39.61 2.59 -10.75
C GLU A 131 -40.52 3.72 -11.21
N ARG A 132 -40.16 4.30 -12.35
CA ARG A 132 -40.90 5.36 -13.02
C ARG A 132 -41.24 4.94 -14.45
N VAL A 133 -42.25 5.58 -15.01
CA VAL A 133 -42.62 5.46 -16.42
C VAL A 133 -42.59 6.83 -17.08
N VAL A 134 -42.31 6.86 -18.37
CA VAL A 134 -42.42 8.04 -19.23
C VAL A 134 -43.57 7.85 -20.23
N TYR A 135 -44.37 8.90 -20.43
CA TYR A 135 -45.40 8.95 -21.46
C TYR A 135 -44.73 9.37 -22.79
N GLN A 136 -44.64 8.45 -23.76
CA GLN A 136 -43.87 8.63 -25.00
C GLN A 136 -44.16 9.92 -25.77
N SER A 137 -45.43 10.30 -25.90
CA SER A 137 -45.82 11.41 -26.77
C SER A 137 -45.47 12.78 -26.18
N CYS A 138 -45.48 12.92 -24.85
CA CYS A 138 -45.35 14.21 -24.17
C CYS A 138 -44.16 14.30 -23.20
N GLY A 139 -43.49 13.18 -22.90
CA GLY A 139 -42.30 13.14 -22.04
C GLY A 139 -42.58 13.31 -20.53
N HIS A 140 -43.84 13.44 -20.11
CA HIS A 140 -44.17 13.48 -18.68
C HIS A 140 -43.82 12.16 -17.99
N ILE A 141 -43.52 12.23 -16.69
CA ILE A 141 -43.04 11.10 -15.89
C ILE A 141 -43.95 10.88 -14.69
N SER A 142 -44.29 9.63 -14.40
CA SER A 142 -45.01 9.22 -13.18
C SER A 142 -44.42 7.95 -12.57
N CYS A 143 -44.87 7.58 -11.37
CA CYS A 143 -44.51 6.31 -10.75
C CYS A 143 -45.15 5.12 -11.48
N THR A 144 -44.48 3.96 -11.56
CA THR A 144 -45.04 2.75 -12.18
C THR A 144 -46.37 2.30 -11.56
N PRO A 145 -46.54 2.28 -10.22
CA PRO A 145 -47.84 1.97 -9.60
C PRO A 145 -48.96 2.90 -10.06
N CYS A 146 -48.68 4.20 -10.15
CA CYS A 146 -49.63 5.24 -10.53
C CYS A 146 -50.13 5.03 -11.97
N ALA A 147 -49.20 4.80 -12.91
CA ALA A 147 -49.53 4.56 -14.30
C ALA A 147 -50.27 3.23 -14.51
N THR A 148 -49.87 2.18 -13.77
CA THR A 148 -50.57 0.89 -13.81
C THR A 148 -52.00 1.02 -13.30
N GLN A 149 -52.21 1.75 -12.20
CA GLN A 149 -53.52 1.96 -11.63
C GLN A 149 -54.44 2.71 -12.60
N LEU A 150 -53.98 3.83 -13.16
CA LEU A 150 -54.76 4.60 -14.15
C LEU A 150 -55.17 3.75 -15.35
N ARG A 151 -54.24 2.95 -15.86
CA ARG A 151 -54.49 2.04 -16.98
C ARG A 151 -55.57 0.99 -16.65
N LEU A 152 -55.61 0.49 -15.41
CA LEU A 152 -56.60 -0.50 -14.98
C LEU A 152 -57.97 0.11 -14.67
N THR A 153 -58.02 1.35 -14.17
CA THR A 153 -59.28 1.99 -13.77
C THR A 153 -59.98 2.71 -14.90
N GLU A 154 -59.22 3.43 -15.73
CA GLU A 154 -59.78 4.30 -16.78
C GLU A 154 -59.74 3.64 -18.16
N ASN A 155 -58.98 2.54 -18.32
CA ASN A 155 -58.70 1.90 -19.62
C ASN A 155 -58.22 2.89 -20.69
N ASP A 156 -57.56 3.98 -20.26
CA ASP A 156 -57.12 5.05 -21.14
C ASP A 156 -55.59 5.09 -21.22
N ASP A 157 -55.06 5.15 -22.44
CA ASP A 157 -53.63 5.31 -22.71
C ASP A 157 -53.31 6.82 -22.83
N ARG A 158 -53.84 7.65 -21.93
CA ARG A 158 -53.58 9.10 -21.90
C ARG A 158 -52.63 9.49 -20.79
N CYS A 159 -51.87 10.55 -21.04
CA CYS A 159 -51.04 11.19 -20.04
C CYS A 159 -51.92 11.90 -18.99
N PRO A 160 -51.78 11.61 -17.68
CA PRO A 160 -52.59 12.25 -16.63
C PRO A 160 -52.23 13.72 -16.36
N PHE A 161 -51.19 14.24 -17.02
CA PHE A 161 -50.73 15.62 -16.84
C PHE A 161 -51.17 16.56 -17.96
N CYS A 162 -51.33 16.04 -19.17
CA CYS A 162 -51.63 16.85 -20.36
C CYS A 162 -52.66 16.21 -21.29
N GLU A 163 -53.24 15.07 -20.91
CA GLU A 163 -54.31 14.32 -21.60
C GLU A 163 -54.01 13.87 -23.04
N VAL A 164 -52.76 14.05 -23.50
CA VAL A 164 -52.29 13.56 -24.79
C VAL A 164 -52.28 12.03 -24.76
N GLU A 165 -52.87 11.42 -25.80
CA GLU A 165 -52.80 9.98 -26.04
C GLU A 165 -51.34 9.54 -26.17
N SER A 166 -50.91 8.76 -25.20
CA SER A 166 -49.52 8.38 -25.02
C SER A 166 -49.41 7.08 -24.23
N ARG A 167 -48.81 6.08 -24.85
CA ARG A 167 -48.39 4.86 -24.18
C ARG A 167 -47.30 5.17 -23.14
N SER A 168 -47.42 4.57 -21.94
CA SER A 168 -46.37 4.62 -20.93
C SER A 168 -45.30 3.54 -21.18
N ILE A 169 -44.01 3.90 -21.05
CA ILE A 169 -42.88 2.95 -21.06
C ILE A 169 -42.15 3.04 -19.72
N PRO A 170 -41.75 1.90 -19.11
CA PRO A 170 -40.83 1.88 -17.98
C PRO A 170 -39.52 2.63 -18.28
N LEU A 171 -39.19 3.60 -17.43
CA LEU A 171 -37.93 4.33 -17.48
C LEU A 171 -36.88 3.48 -16.76
N ARG A 172 -35.86 3.01 -17.49
CA ARG A 172 -34.72 2.30 -16.90
C ARG A 172 -33.73 3.32 -16.35
N GLU A 173 -33.58 3.32 -15.04
CA GLU A 173 -32.62 4.17 -14.35
C GLU A 173 -31.42 3.33 -13.95
N GLU A 174 -30.23 3.78 -14.33
CA GLU A 174 -29.00 3.18 -13.85
C GLU A 174 -28.87 3.52 -12.36
N ILE A 175 -29.10 2.52 -11.50
CA ILE A 175 -28.77 2.64 -10.10
C ILE A 175 -27.25 2.55 -10.03
N GLU A 176 -26.58 3.69 -9.97
CA GLU A 176 -25.18 3.75 -9.59
C GLU A 176 -25.06 3.21 -8.16
N TYR A 177 -24.66 1.95 -8.04
CA TYR A 177 -24.29 1.39 -6.75
C TYR A 177 -23.00 2.09 -6.31
N ASP A 178 -23.10 2.98 -5.33
CA ASP A 178 -21.91 3.52 -4.69
C ASP A 178 -21.17 2.35 -4.04
N ASP A 179 -20.05 1.94 -4.63
CA ASP A 179 -19.20 0.87 -4.09
C ASP A 179 -18.71 1.18 -2.66
N ARG A 180 -18.79 2.44 -2.22
CA ARG A 180 -18.53 2.83 -0.82
C ARG A 180 -19.59 2.31 0.14
N GLU A 181 -20.81 2.05 -0.32
CA GLU A 181 -21.90 1.48 0.50
C GLU A 181 -21.84 -0.03 0.64
N LYS A 182 -20.96 -0.71 -0.12
CA LYS A 182 -20.59 -2.13 0.09
C LYS A 182 -19.72 -2.34 1.33
N GLU A 183 -19.82 -1.49 2.34
CA GLU A 183 -19.24 -1.82 3.63
C GLU A 183 -20.12 -2.88 4.30
N CYS A 184 -19.65 -4.14 4.27
CA CYS A 184 -20.23 -5.25 5.01
C CYS A 184 -20.68 -4.78 6.41
N ILE A 185 -21.86 -5.21 6.86
CA ILE A 185 -22.39 -4.94 8.21
C ILE A 185 -21.30 -5.18 9.27
N CYS A 186 -20.47 -6.20 9.08
CA CYS A 186 -19.31 -6.51 9.89
C CYS A 186 -18.25 -5.38 9.97
N ARG A 187 -17.90 -4.72 8.86
CA ARG A 187 -16.97 -3.59 8.83
C ARG A 187 -17.61 -2.34 9.46
N ARG A 188 -18.90 -2.09 9.18
CA ARG A 188 -19.68 -1.00 9.79
C ARG A 188 -19.75 -1.13 11.32
N MET A 189 -20.04 -2.33 11.83
CA MET A 189 -20.03 -2.62 13.28
C MET A 189 -18.64 -2.45 13.89
N ARG A 190 -17.58 -2.97 13.25
CA ARG A 190 -16.20 -2.81 13.74
C ARG A 190 -15.76 -1.35 13.81
N ARG A 191 -16.16 -0.52 12.83
CA ARG A 191 -15.87 0.92 12.87
C ARG A 191 -16.56 1.60 14.06
N ARG A 192 -17.87 1.36 14.24
CA ARG A 192 -18.62 1.89 15.40
C ARG A 192 -18.03 1.45 16.74
N LEU A 193 -17.62 0.19 16.88
CA LEU A 193 -16.97 -0.31 18.11
C LEU A 193 -15.63 0.39 18.37
N ARG A 194 -14.83 0.67 17.33
CA ARG A 194 -13.58 1.43 17.49
C ARG A 194 -13.82 2.87 17.93
N GLU A 195 -14.78 3.55 17.30
CA GLU A 195 -15.17 4.92 17.68
C GLU A 195 -15.69 4.97 19.11
N TRP A 196 -16.51 4.00 19.52
CA TRP A 196 -17.02 3.91 20.88
C TRP A 196 -15.91 3.66 21.91
N ARG A 197 -14.97 2.75 21.62
CA ARG A 197 -13.78 2.53 22.47
C ARG A 197 -12.97 3.81 22.64
N GLN A 198 -12.70 4.54 21.56
CA GLN A 198 -11.98 5.81 21.62
C GLN A 198 -12.69 6.84 22.51
N ARG A 199 -14.03 6.94 22.39
CA ARG A 199 -14.82 7.82 23.26
C ARG A 199 -14.70 7.46 24.73
N LEU A 200 -14.77 6.17 25.07
CA LEU A 200 -14.56 5.72 26.46
C LEU A 200 -13.15 6.00 26.96
N THR A 201 -12.13 5.75 26.14
CA THR A 201 -10.74 6.05 26.50
C THR A 201 -10.55 7.55 26.77
N ASN A 202 -11.20 8.42 26.00
CA ASN A 202 -11.13 9.86 26.22
C ASN A 202 -11.89 10.28 27.49
N LEU A 203 -13.01 9.64 27.80
CA LEU A 203 -13.77 9.90 29.04
C LEU A 203 -13.00 9.52 30.30
N MET A 204 -12.22 8.43 30.27
CA MET A 204 -11.44 7.99 31.43
C MET A 204 -10.09 8.72 31.59
N LYS A 205 -9.74 9.60 30.66
CA LYS A 205 -8.52 10.43 30.71
C LYS A 205 -8.77 11.83 31.29
N ASN A 206 -10.03 12.23 31.42
CA ASN A 206 -10.48 13.45 32.07
C ASN A 206 -11.02 13.10 33.46
#